data_AF-A0A2R6CQL3-F1
#
_entry.id   AF-A0A2R6CQL3-F1
#
_cell.length_a   1.000
_cell.length_b   1.000
_cell.length_c   1.000
_cell.angle_alpha   90.00
_cell.angle_beta   90.00
_cell.angle_gamma   90.00
#
_symmetry.space_group_name_H-M   'P 1'
#
loop_
_entity.id
_entity.type
_entity.pdbx_description
1 polymer ?
#
loop_
_entity_poly.entity_id
_entity_poly.type
_entity_poly.pdbx_seq_one_letter_code
_entity_poly.pdbx_strand_id
1 'polypeptide(L)'
;MGEHGRQPLTRRQLLATTGMAIVAGCIDDEETAPVSDDYDHPVAGADPDWEPASGSPLAADVQAETLVENLEIPWDIAFTPNGNLFLTERTGTVLRFDSGDLTEITRPADAIDAGAVEPGNDDRPWWVEGGEGGTLGIATHPEFPDERYVYVYYTADGDDPQNRVVRYDVESSEPGTTEEVIVDDIPANLDPGVHNGGRIAFGPDDNLWLCTGDAHEPERARDLDSLAGKVLRVAPDGRPLESNPDLDGDPRIFTFGHRNPQGIGWLPDGVPVVSEHGPNTRDELQVLRPGEDYGWDDARGGPADEEWGSYTDHPEVVPPVVSTEMTWAPTGLTFYTGDGVPDWHNRFIVAGLISQSLFVVTLASPGVELPPTAANGAQRYDAEWLDDAYTATAHRVLRDELGRVRCVTQGPDGRLYAITSNRDGRASDPFPRERDDVLVRLTAERDQ
;
A
#
# COMPACT_ATOMS: atom_id res chain seq x y z
N MET A 1 4.89 18.51 -65.18
CA MET A 1 4.87 18.76 -66.64
C MET A 1 3.51 18.39 -67.17
N GLY A 2 2.66 19.22 -67.76
CA GLY A 2 2.48 20.67 -67.92
C GLY A 2 0.96 20.83 -68.18
N GLU A 3 0.31 21.98 -68.21
CA GLU A 3 0.70 23.39 -68.16
C GLU A 3 -0.53 24.18 -67.64
N HIS A 4 -0.23 25.31 -67.03
CA HIS A 4 -1.17 26.31 -66.52
C HIS A 4 -1.89 27.13 -67.62
N GLY A 5 -3.03 27.73 -67.27
CA GLY A 5 -3.68 28.72 -68.15
C GLY A 5 -4.81 29.57 -67.55
N ARG A 6 -4.52 30.32 -66.49
CA ARG A 6 -5.05 31.67 -66.10
C ARG A 6 -6.57 32.00 -66.00
N GLN A 7 -6.91 32.56 -64.83
CA GLN A 7 -8.10 33.32 -64.35
C GLN A 7 -8.37 34.65 -65.14
N PRO A 8 -9.29 35.63 -64.80
CA PRO A 8 -9.95 35.94 -63.51
C PRO A 8 -11.32 36.73 -63.50
N LEU A 9 -11.73 37.14 -62.27
CA LEU A 9 -12.49 38.35 -61.83
C LEU A 9 -14.00 38.30 -61.52
N THR A 10 -14.27 38.16 -60.22
CA THR A 10 -14.97 39.10 -59.30
C THR A 10 -16.23 39.89 -59.74
N ARG A 11 -17.27 39.81 -58.91
CA ARG A 11 -17.84 41.00 -58.22
C ARG A 11 -18.68 40.64 -56.99
N ARG A 12 -18.32 41.30 -55.88
CA ARG A 12 -19.06 41.40 -54.62
C ARG A 12 -20.49 41.92 -54.84
N GLN A 13 -21.43 41.46 -54.02
CA GLN A 13 -22.37 42.35 -53.35
C GLN A 13 -22.81 41.76 -52.01
N LEU A 14 -22.63 42.59 -50.98
CA LEU A 14 -22.96 42.42 -49.57
C LEU A 14 -24.29 43.15 -49.32
N LEU A 15 -25.17 42.60 -48.48
CA LEU A 15 -26.22 43.24 -47.64
C LEU A 15 -27.14 42.10 -47.13
N ALA A 16 -26.96 41.57 -45.92
CA ALA A 16 -27.33 42.07 -44.59
C ALA A 16 -28.82 41.86 -44.20
N THR A 17 -29.01 40.96 -43.20
CA THR A 17 -30.00 40.95 -42.09
C THR A 17 -31.50 40.78 -42.48
N THR A 18 -32.35 39.94 -41.84
CA THR A 18 -32.49 39.47 -40.45
C THR A 18 -33.48 38.29 -40.45
N GLY A 19 -33.40 37.34 -39.49
CA GLY A 19 -34.52 36.43 -39.22
C GLY A 19 -34.19 35.23 -38.35
N MET A 20 -34.09 35.45 -37.04
CA MET A 20 -34.03 34.44 -35.99
C MET A 20 -35.26 33.52 -36.04
N ALA A 21 -35.04 32.21 -36.02
CA ALA A 21 -36.06 31.22 -35.65
C ALA A 21 -35.50 30.38 -34.51
N ILE A 22 -36.15 30.50 -33.35
CA ILE A 22 -35.94 29.70 -32.16
C ILE A 22 -36.49 28.30 -32.44
N VAL A 23 -35.68 27.26 -32.26
CA VAL A 23 -36.15 25.89 -32.03
C VAL A 23 -35.54 25.44 -30.72
N ALA A 24 -36.43 25.22 -29.74
CA ALA A 24 -36.10 24.73 -28.42
C ALA A 24 -35.98 23.21 -28.44
N GLY A 25 -34.92 22.71 -27.78
CA GLY A 25 -34.97 21.61 -26.82
C GLY A 25 -35.38 20.22 -27.30
N CYS A 26 -34.37 19.38 -27.53
CA CYS A 26 -34.18 18.09 -26.85
C CYS A 26 -32.66 17.88 -26.79
N ILE A 27 -32.03 18.43 -25.73
CA ILE A 27 -30.74 17.91 -25.27
C ILE A 27 -31.18 16.84 -24.29
N ASP A 28 -30.96 15.57 -24.65
CA ASP A 28 -30.98 14.51 -23.66
C ASP A 28 -29.75 14.76 -22.79
N ASP A 29 -30.00 15.32 -21.61
CA ASP A 29 -29.07 15.24 -20.50
C ASP A 29 -28.93 13.75 -20.19
N GLU A 30 -27.84 13.12 -20.64
CA GLU A 30 -27.34 11.91 -20.00
C GLU A 30 -26.86 12.34 -18.62
N GLU A 31 -27.81 12.33 -17.68
CA GLU A 31 -27.59 12.32 -16.26
C GLU A 31 -26.62 11.17 -15.98
N THR A 32 -25.34 11.52 -15.73
CA THR A 32 -24.34 10.60 -15.20
C THR A 32 -24.95 9.98 -13.95
N ALA A 33 -25.31 8.70 -14.05
CA ALA A 33 -25.80 7.96 -12.90
C ALA A 33 -24.73 8.04 -11.81
N PRO A 34 -25.10 8.28 -10.54
CA PRO A 34 -24.15 8.09 -9.44
C PRO A 34 -23.61 6.67 -9.56
N VAL A 35 -22.29 6.54 -9.63
CA VAL A 35 -21.61 5.27 -9.39
C VAL A 35 -22.12 4.78 -8.05
N SER A 36 -22.66 3.57 -8.00
CA SER A 36 -23.07 2.99 -6.73
C SER A 36 -21.82 2.88 -5.85
N ASP A 37 -21.90 3.37 -4.61
CA ASP A 37 -20.90 3.14 -3.56
C ASP A 37 -20.67 1.63 -3.28
N ASP A 38 -21.55 0.78 -3.81
CA ASP A 38 -21.45 -0.66 -3.70
C ASP A 38 -20.39 -1.18 -4.68
N TYR A 39 -19.25 -1.56 -4.11
CA TYR A 39 -18.24 -2.45 -4.68
C TYR A 39 -18.87 -3.85 -4.92
N ASP A 40 -19.88 -3.95 -5.79
CA ASP A 40 -20.67 -5.17 -6.02
C ASP A 40 -19.96 -6.08 -7.03
N HIS A 41 -18.71 -6.44 -6.69
CA HIS A 41 -18.06 -7.61 -7.27
C HIS A 41 -18.19 -8.72 -6.23
N PRO A 42 -18.87 -9.85 -6.54
CA PRO A 42 -18.82 -11.02 -5.67
C PRO A 42 -17.37 -11.51 -5.62
N VAL A 43 -16.68 -11.12 -4.55
CA VAL A 43 -15.29 -11.43 -4.27
C VAL A 43 -15.19 -12.89 -3.84
N ALA A 44 -14.34 -13.67 -4.50
CA ALA A 44 -14.13 -15.06 -4.13
C ALA A 44 -13.47 -15.13 -2.73
N GLY A 45 -14.13 -15.82 -1.80
CA GLY A 45 -13.64 -15.92 -0.42
C GLY A 45 -14.02 -14.73 0.48
N ALA A 46 -14.81 -13.77 -0.02
CA ALA A 46 -15.37 -12.75 0.86
C ALA A 46 -16.38 -13.36 1.84
N ASP A 47 -16.31 -12.88 3.08
CA ASP A 47 -17.24 -13.18 4.15
C ASP A 47 -18.00 -11.90 4.53
N PRO A 48 -19.11 -11.56 3.86
CA PRO A 48 -19.87 -10.35 4.16
C PRO A 48 -20.58 -10.41 5.52
N ASP A 49 -20.66 -11.59 6.15
CA ASP A 49 -21.29 -11.82 7.44
C ASP A 49 -20.26 -11.83 8.60
N TRP A 50 -19.00 -11.42 8.34
CA TRP A 50 -17.97 -11.37 9.37
C TRP A 50 -18.34 -10.41 10.50
N GLU A 51 -18.02 -10.80 11.74
CA GLU A 51 -18.27 -9.96 12.91
C GLU A 51 -16.93 -9.45 13.53
N PRO A 52 -16.85 -8.16 13.89
CA PRO A 52 -15.73 -7.61 14.64
C PRO A 52 -15.55 -8.29 15.99
N ALA A 53 -14.31 -8.56 16.38
CA ALA A 53 -14.01 -9.13 17.68
C ALA A 53 -14.20 -8.10 18.81
N SER A 54 -14.97 -8.43 19.84
CA SER A 54 -15.19 -7.54 21.01
C SER A 54 -14.24 -7.81 22.19
N GLY A 55 -13.53 -8.94 22.19
CA GLY A 55 -12.56 -9.30 23.22
C GLY A 55 -11.28 -8.47 23.16
N SER A 56 -10.55 -8.38 24.28
CA SER A 56 -9.21 -7.77 24.28
C SER A 56 -8.22 -8.65 23.49
N PRO A 57 -7.43 -8.08 22.55
CA PRO A 57 -6.39 -8.84 21.85
C PRO A 57 -5.12 -9.06 22.69
N LEU A 58 -5.08 -8.52 23.91
CA LEU A 58 -3.91 -8.56 24.82
C LEU A 58 -3.89 -9.79 25.74
N ALA A 59 -4.84 -10.72 25.60
CA ALA A 59 -4.88 -11.92 26.43
C ALA A 59 -3.88 -12.99 25.96
N ALA A 60 -3.55 -13.02 24.67
CA ALA A 60 -2.56 -13.94 24.11
C ALA A 60 -1.14 -13.58 24.53
N ASP A 61 -0.40 -14.56 25.04
CA ASP A 61 1.05 -14.50 25.13
C ASP A 61 1.63 -14.93 23.76
N VAL A 62 2.09 -13.95 22.98
CA VAL A 62 2.54 -14.15 21.61
C VAL A 62 4.04 -14.27 21.57
N GLN A 63 4.52 -15.35 20.98
CA GLN A 63 5.93 -15.64 20.78
C GLN A 63 6.30 -15.50 19.30
N ALA A 64 7.53 -15.05 19.05
CA ALA A 64 8.10 -14.95 17.71
C ALA A 64 9.18 -16.03 17.51
N GLU A 65 8.88 -17.02 16.67
CA GLU A 65 9.82 -18.05 16.26
C GLU A 65 10.61 -17.59 15.04
N THR A 66 11.92 -17.41 15.20
CA THR A 66 12.81 -17.07 14.08
C THR A 66 12.95 -18.23 13.10
N LEU A 67 12.65 -17.96 11.83
CA LEU A 67 12.76 -18.89 10.72
C LEU A 67 14.01 -18.63 9.87
N VAL A 68 14.34 -17.35 9.67
CA VAL A 68 15.52 -16.89 8.92
C VAL A 68 16.17 -15.75 9.68
N GLU A 69 17.50 -15.73 9.68
CA GLU A 69 18.35 -14.72 10.34
C GLU A 69 19.25 -14.04 9.31
N ASN A 70 19.78 -12.86 9.65
CA ASN A 70 20.76 -12.09 8.88
C ASN A 70 20.28 -11.62 7.49
N LEU A 71 18.98 -11.38 7.34
CA LEU A 71 18.43 -10.74 6.14
C LEU A 71 18.91 -9.29 6.02
N GLU A 72 19.01 -8.79 4.80
CA GLU A 72 19.47 -7.44 4.46
C GLU A 72 18.30 -6.52 4.15
N ILE A 73 17.69 -5.95 5.20
CA ILE A 73 16.51 -5.07 5.09
C ILE A 73 15.41 -5.77 4.25
N PRO A 74 14.89 -6.92 4.71
CA PRO A 74 13.80 -7.58 4.02
C PRO A 74 12.59 -6.63 3.98
N TRP A 75 12.06 -6.38 2.78
CA TRP A 75 11.07 -5.31 2.58
C TRP A 75 9.63 -5.85 2.54
N ASP A 76 9.43 -6.98 1.85
CA ASP A 76 8.14 -7.65 1.77
C ASP A 76 8.26 -9.17 1.68
N ILE A 77 7.16 -9.87 2.01
CA ILE A 77 6.97 -11.31 1.86
C ILE A 77 5.63 -11.61 1.20
N ALA A 78 5.60 -12.58 0.29
CA ALA A 78 4.38 -13.07 -0.34
C ALA A 78 4.39 -14.60 -0.41
N PHE A 79 3.27 -15.20 0.00
CA PHE A 79 3.07 -16.64 -0.15
C PHE A 79 2.41 -16.95 -1.49
N THR A 80 2.84 -18.02 -2.13
CA THR A 80 2.05 -18.63 -3.21
C THR A 80 0.88 -19.43 -2.61
N PRO A 81 -0.19 -19.70 -3.37
CA PRO A 81 -1.31 -20.52 -2.90
C PRO A 81 -0.89 -21.93 -2.44
N ASN A 82 0.20 -22.47 -2.99
CA ASN A 82 0.76 -23.77 -2.60
C ASN A 82 1.76 -23.70 -1.43
N GLY A 83 2.02 -22.51 -0.85
CA GLY A 83 2.78 -22.36 0.39
C GLY A 83 4.27 -22.01 0.26
N ASN A 84 4.78 -21.73 -0.94
CA ASN A 84 6.13 -21.18 -1.09
C ASN A 84 6.14 -19.73 -0.59
N LEU A 85 7.18 -19.31 0.11
CA LEU A 85 7.37 -17.91 0.50
C LEU A 85 8.43 -17.27 -0.38
N PHE A 86 8.09 -16.13 -0.98
CA PHE A 86 9.05 -15.24 -1.61
C PHE A 86 9.22 -13.99 -0.77
N LEU A 87 10.41 -13.41 -0.81
CA LEU A 87 10.70 -12.14 -0.15
C LEU A 87 11.68 -11.31 -0.95
N THR A 88 11.65 -10.01 -0.70
CA THR A 88 12.61 -9.05 -1.24
C THR A 88 13.53 -8.55 -0.14
N GLU A 89 14.79 -8.35 -0.50
CA GLU A 89 15.73 -7.55 0.27
C GLU A 89 15.95 -6.22 -0.43
N ARG A 90 15.86 -5.12 0.32
CA ARG A 90 15.97 -3.78 -0.26
C ARG A 90 17.28 -3.57 -1.03
N THR A 91 18.32 -4.33 -0.67
CA THR A 91 19.65 -4.40 -1.30
C THR A 91 19.68 -5.06 -2.69
N GLY A 92 18.53 -5.33 -3.31
CA GLY A 92 18.46 -5.70 -4.72
C GLY A 92 18.12 -7.17 -5.00
N THR A 93 17.70 -7.94 -3.99
CA THR A 93 17.58 -9.40 -4.12
C THR A 93 16.12 -9.86 -3.99
N VAL A 94 15.72 -10.81 -4.85
CA VAL A 94 14.49 -11.59 -4.72
C VAL A 94 14.87 -13.00 -4.28
N LEU A 95 14.32 -13.44 -3.15
CA LEU A 95 14.63 -14.71 -2.50
C LEU A 95 13.39 -15.60 -2.44
N ARG A 96 13.62 -16.92 -2.41
CA ARG A 96 12.61 -17.92 -2.07
C ARG A 96 13.02 -18.62 -0.78
N PHE A 97 12.10 -18.72 0.16
CA PHE A 97 12.22 -19.53 1.37
C PHE A 97 11.32 -20.76 1.24
N ASP A 98 11.93 -21.94 1.22
CA ASP A 98 11.24 -23.22 1.17
C ASP A 98 11.98 -24.23 2.04
N SER A 99 11.24 -24.97 2.87
CA SER A 99 11.77 -26.10 3.63
C SER A 99 12.99 -25.78 4.52
N GLY A 100 13.12 -24.53 4.96
CA GLY A 100 14.23 -24.04 5.78
C GLY A 100 15.42 -23.50 4.99
N ASP A 101 15.39 -23.59 3.66
CA ASP A 101 16.44 -23.10 2.78
C ASP A 101 16.03 -21.77 2.14
N LEU A 102 16.97 -20.82 2.13
CA LEU A 102 16.85 -19.53 1.47
C LEU A 102 17.67 -19.54 0.17
N THR A 103 17.02 -19.25 -0.96
CA THR A 103 17.65 -19.27 -2.29
C THR A 103 17.43 -17.95 -3.01
N GLU A 104 18.49 -17.35 -3.55
CA GLU A 104 18.39 -16.23 -4.49
C GLU A 104 17.79 -16.69 -5.81
N ILE A 105 16.71 -16.04 -6.22
CA ILE A 105 15.98 -16.32 -7.46
C ILE A 105 16.43 -15.38 -8.57
N THR A 106 16.50 -14.09 -8.27
CA THR A 106 16.89 -13.06 -9.24
C THR A 106 17.24 -11.74 -8.53
N ARG A 107 17.76 -10.80 -9.31
CA ARG A 107 17.96 -9.40 -8.96
C ARG A 107 17.33 -8.55 -10.07
N PRO A 108 16.51 -7.54 -9.76
CA PRO A 108 16.00 -6.64 -10.80
C PRO A 108 17.11 -5.93 -11.55
N ALA A 109 16.98 -5.83 -12.86
CA ALA A 109 18.09 -5.51 -13.75
C ALA A 109 18.73 -4.15 -13.49
N ASP A 110 17.92 -3.17 -13.09
CA ASP A 110 18.33 -1.79 -12.84
C ASP A 110 17.83 -1.24 -11.50
N ALA A 111 17.55 -2.10 -10.51
CA ALA A 111 17.28 -1.62 -9.16
C ALA A 111 18.51 -0.91 -8.57
N ILE A 112 18.28 0.16 -7.81
CA ILE A 112 19.33 0.80 -7.02
C ILE A 112 19.91 -0.20 -6.00
N ASP A 113 21.21 -0.09 -5.75
CA ASP A 113 21.90 -0.85 -4.70
C ASP A 113 21.75 -0.11 -3.36
N ALA A 114 20.70 -0.44 -2.61
CA ALA A 114 20.49 0.14 -1.29
C ALA A 114 21.50 -0.42 -0.29
N GLY A 115 22.06 0.44 0.56
CA GLY A 115 22.97 0.02 1.62
C GLY A 115 22.23 -0.59 2.83
N ALA A 116 22.95 -1.42 3.60
CA ALA A 116 22.48 -1.94 4.88
C ALA A 116 23.55 -1.78 5.98
N VAL A 117 23.11 -1.55 7.22
CA VAL A 117 23.99 -1.56 8.38
C VAL A 117 24.31 -3.01 8.76
N GLU A 118 25.56 -3.29 9.13
CA GLU A 118 25.96 -4.61 9.65
C GLU A 118 25.23 -4.97 10.94
N PRO A 119 24.80 -6.23 11.13
CA PRO A 119 24.11 -6.64 12.35
C PRO A 119 25.00 -6.50 13.59
N GLY A 120 24.41 -6.09 14.71
CA GLY A 120 25.14 -5.83 15.96
C GLY A 120 26.02 -4.58 15.96
N ASN A 121 25.95 -3.75 14.91
CA ASN A 121 26.66 -2.47 14.87
C ASN A 121 25.89 -1.36 15.61
N ASP A 122 26.60 -0.59 16.42
CA ASP A 122 26.06 0.58 17.14
C ASP A 122 26.03 1.86 16.25
N ASP A 123 26.62 1.82 15.05
CA ASP A 123 26.62 2.94 14.11
C ASP A 123 25.21 3.27 13.61
N ARG A 124 24.82 4.55 13.75
CA ARG A 124 23.50 5.06 13.33
C ARG A 124 23.67 6.21 12.35
N PRO A 125 23.86 5.91 11.06
CA PRO A 125 24.10 6.94 10.07
C PRO A 125 22.86 7.82 9.83
N TRP A 126 21.69 7.43 10.35
CA TRP A 126 20.37 8.03 10.09
C TRP A 126 19.89 7.80 8.64
N TRP A 127 20.83 7.65 7.70
CA TRP A 127 20.64 7.26 6.32
C TRP A 127 21.72 6.25 5.86
N VAL A 128 21.32 5.07 5.39
CA VAL A 128 22.04 4.22 4.42
C VAL A 128 21.90 4.69 2.96
N GLU A 129 22.73 4.15 2.07
CA GLU A 129 22.67 4.40 0.62
C GLU A 129 21.32 3.94 0.01
N GLY A 130 20.88 4.60 -1.06
CA GLY A 130 19.62 4.29 -1.78
C GLY A 130 18.35 4.83 -1.10
N GLY A 131 18.48 5.36 0.10
CA GLY A 131 17.34 5.95 0.78
C GLY A 131 16.25 4.93 1.15
N GLU A 132 14.99 5.32 1.00
CA GLU A 132 13.80 4.48 1.20
C GLU A 132 13.52 3.65 -0.06
N GLY A 133 14.23 3.91 -1.16
CA GLY A 133 14.17 3.12 -2.39
C GLY A 133 14.98 1.82 -2.32
N GLY A 134 14.86 1.01 -3.37
CA GLY A 134 15.50 -0.29 -3.50
C GLY A 134 14.55 -1.33 -4.09
N THR A 135 14.78 -2.61 -3.81
CA THR A 135 13.79 -3.67 -4.14
C THR A 135 12.75 -3.77 -3.03
N LEU A 136 11.50 -3.38 -3.34
CA LEU A 136 10.45 -3.11 -2.36
C LEU A 136 9.38 -4.23 -2.36
N GLY A 137 8.13 -3.94 -2.73
CA GLY A 137 7.01 -4.88 -2.60
C GLY A 137 7.15 -6.12 -3.48
N ILE A 138 6.51 -7.20 -3.04
CA ILE A 138 6.46 -8.48 -3.76
C ILE A 138 5.05 -9.06 -3.73
N ALA A 139 4.60 -9.63 -4.84
CA ALA A 139 3.33 -10.35 -4.91
C ALA A 139 3.46 -11.61 -5.77
N THR A 140 2.75 -12.67 -5.38
CA THR A 140 2.66 -13.93 -6.12
C THR A 140 1.40 -13.96 -6.95
N HIS A 141 1.45 -14.51 -8.16
CA HIS A 141 0.23 -14.62 -8.98
C HIS A 141 -0.85 -15.47 -8.27
N PRO A 142 -2.13 -15.05 -8.27
CA PRO A 142 -3.21 -15.79 -7.59
C PRO A 142 -3.40 -17.23 -8.10
N GLU A 143 -3.14 -17.46 -9.39
CA GLU A 143 -3.20 -18.78 -10.03
C GLU A 143 -1.89 -19.59 -9.97
N PHE A 144 -0.93 -19.23 -9.11
CA PHE A 144 0.29 -20.03 -8.96
C PHE A 144 -0.03 -21.44 -8.41
N PRO A 145 0.54 -22.53 -8.97
CA PRO A 145 1.69 -22.59 -9.87
C PRO A 145 1.38 -22.67 -11.37
N ASP A 146 0.11 -22.55 -11.77
CA ASP A 146 -0.24 -22.58 -13.20
C ASP A 146 0.32 -21.34 -13.89
N GLU A 147 0.16 -20.18 -13.24
CA GLU A 147 0.85 -18.94 -13.56
C GLU A 147 2.06 -18.76 -12.64
N ARG A 148 3.26 -18.97 -13.20
CA ARG A 148 4.54 -19.06 -12.44
C ARG A 148 5.15 -17.69 -12.14
N TYR A 149 4.32 -16.66 -11.98
CA TYR A 149 4.78 -15.28 -11.91
C TYR A 149 4.90 -14.77 -10.48
N VAL A 150 6.00 -14.06 -10.24
CA VAL A 150 6.20 -13.20 -9.07
C VAL A 150 6.43 -11.78 -9.54
N TYR A 151 5.72 -10.84 -8.94
CA TYR A 151 5.75 -9.41 -9.21
C TYR A 151 6.62 -8.72 -8.18
N VAL A 152 7.42 -7.74 -8.61
CA VAL A 152 8.36 -7.01 -7.77
C VAL A 152 8.27 -5.53 -8.09
N TYR A 153 8.03 -4.71 -7.05
CA TYR A 153 8.15 -3.27 -7.11
C TYR A 153 9.57 -2.86 -6.73
N TYR A 154 10.23 -2.01 -7.51
CA TYR A 154 11.53 -1.48 -7.14
C TYR A 154 11.78 -0.07 -7.65
N THR A 155 12.71 0.62 -7.01
CA THR A 155 13.24 1.90 -7.47
C THR A 155 14.39 1.66 -8.44
N ALA A 156 14.20 2.05 -9.69
CA ALA A 156 15.18 1.92 -10.75
C ALA A 156 16.23 3.05 -10.68
N ASP A 157 17.48 2.70 -10.93
CA ASP A 157 18.60 3.63 -11.12
C ASP A 157 18.54 4.26 -12.52
N GLY A 158 19.02 5.49 -12.65
CA GLY A 158 19.03 6.20 -13.92
C GLY A 158 19.11 7.73 -13.80
N ASP A 159 19.19 8.40 -14.96
CA ASP A 159 19.21 9.87 -15.04
C ASP A 159 17.90 10.52 -14.56
N ASP A 160 16.79 9.76 -14.61
CA ASP A 160 15.48 10.13 -14.09
C ASP A 160 14.94 8.93 -13.27
N PRO A 161 15.18 8.90 -11.96
CA PRO A 161 14.79 7.77 -11.13
C PRO A 161 13.29 7.57 -11.11
N GLN A 162 12.87 6.33 -11.31
CA GLN A 162 11.47 5.94 -11.31
C GLN A 162 11.30 4.67 -10.49
N ASN A 163 10.12 4.50 -9.93
CA ASN A 163 9.67 3.23 -9.43
C ASN A 163 8.99 2.46 -10.56
N ARG A 164 9.08 1.13 -10.52
CA ARG A 164 8.35 0.27 -11.44
C ARG A 164 7.99 -1.06 -10.83
N VAL A 165 7.01 -1.71 -11.44
CA VAL A 165 6.65 -3.09 -11.16
C VAL A 165 6.99 -3.94 -12.36
N VAL A 166 7.74 -5.01 -12.10
CA VAL A 166 8.06 -6.06 -13.08
C VAL A 166 7.54 -7.40 -12.59
N ARG A 167 7.49 -8.39 -13.48
CA ARG A 167 7.29 -9.79 -13.11
C ARG A 167 8.39 -10.71 -13.65
N TYR A 168 8.54 -11.87 -13.02
CA TYR A 168 9.46 -12.93 -13.43
C TYR A 168 8.75 -14.28 -13.46
N ASP A 169 9.08 -15.13 -14.43
CA ASP A 169 8.80 -16.57 -14.35
C ASP A 169 9.83 -17.22 -13.43
N VAL A 170 9.44 -17.44 -12.17
CA VAL A 170 10.36 -17.90 -11.11
C VAL A 170 10.70 -19.40 -11.18
N GLU A 171 10.02 -20.15 -12.04
CA GLU A 171 10.33 -21.57 -12.30
C GLU A 171 11.07 -21.77 -13.63
N SER A 172 11.40 -20.68 -14.33
CA SER A 172 12.35 -20.69 -15.45
C SER A 172 13.73 -21.18 -14.99
N SER A 173 14.52 -21.75 -15.92
CA SER A 173 15.91 -22.12 -15.61
C SER A 173 16.82 -20.91 -15.36
N GLU A 174 16.43 -19.73 -15.84
CA GLU A 174 17.15 -18.46 -15.66
C GLU A 174 16.14 -17.32 -15.38
N PRO A 175 15.53 -17.27 -14.17
CA PRO A 175 14.45 -16.32 -13.86
C PRO A 175 14.79 -14.86 -14.15
N GLY A 176 16.01 -14.41 -13.88
CA GLY A 176 16.44 -13.03 -14.15
C GLY A 176 16.47 -12.61 -15.63
N THR A 177 16.31 -13.55 -16.57
CA THR A 177 16.17 -13.23 -18.01
C THR A 177 14.71 -13.08 -18.45
N THR A 178 13.76 -13.28 -17.53
CA THR A 178 12.31 -13.29 -17.80
C THR A 178 11.60 -12.03 -17.33
N GLU A 179 12.36 -11.01 -16.91
CA GLU A 179 11.83 -9.73 -16.46
C GLU A 179 10.91 -9.09 -17.51
N GLU A 180 9.69 -8.78 -17.10
CA GLU A 180 8.70 -8.07 -17.91
C GLU A 180 8.12 -6.91 -17.12
N VAL A 181 8.13 -5.71 -17.70
CA VAL A 181 7.57 -4.50 -17.10
C VAL A 181 6.04 -4.54 -17.13
N ILE A 182 5.43 -4.30 -15.97
CA ILE A 182 3.98 -4.31 -15.74
C ILE A 182 3.46 -2.89 -15.56
N VAL A 183 4.11 -2.11 -14.69
CA VAL A 183 3.82 -0.68 -14.50
C VAL A 183 5.16 0.05 -14.45
N ASP A 184 5.32 1.09 -15.26
CA ASP A 184 6.49 1.96 -15.29
C ASP A 184 6.07 3.42 -15.08
N ASP A 185 7.03 4.34 -15.13
CA ASP A 185 6.82 5.79 -15.03
C ASP A 185 6.17 6.22 -13.69
N ILE A 186 6.33 5.42 -12.63
CA ILE A 186 5.94 5.86 -11.28
C ILE A 186 7.05 6.76 -10.76
N PRO A 187 6.78 8.01 -10.38
CA PRO A 187 7.85 8.87 -9.88
C PRO A 187 8.55 8.28 -8.66
N ALA A 188 9.87 8.44 -8.61
CA ALA A 188 10.68 8.12 -7.45
C ALA A 188 11.42 9.35 -6.96
N ASN A 189 11.87 9.27 -5.71
CA ASN A 189 12.78 10.24 -5.13
C ASN A 189 14.02 9.51 -4.62
N LEU A 190 15.20 9.90 -5.11
CA LEU A 190 16.51 9.41 -4.64
C LEU A 190 17.27 10.41 -3.78
N ASP A 191 16.89 11.69 -3.79
CA ASP A 191 17.44 12.74 -2.91
C ASP A 191 16.29 13.66 -2.45
N PRO A 192 15.87 13.62 -1.16
CA PRO A 192 16.51 12.93 -0.04
C PRO A 192 16.27 11.41 0.04
N GLY A 193 15.62 10.80 -0.96
CA GLY A 193 15.43 9.36 -1.03
C GLY A 193 14.19 8.87 -0.29
N VAL A 194 13.06 9.60 -0.33
CA VAL A 194 11.89 9.32 0.53
C VAL A 194 10.59 9.21 -0.25
N HIS A 195 9.59 8.55 0.35
CA HIS A 195 8.22 8.50 -0.16
C HIS A 195 8.08 7.79 -1.52
N ASN A 196 8.70 6.62 -1.64
CA ASN A 196 8.58 5.77 -2.83
C ASN A 196 7.36 4.84 -2.79
N GLY A 197 6.54 4.87 -1.73
CA GLY A 197 5.46 3.89 -1.52
C GLY A 197 6.02 2.47 -1.51
N GLY A 198 5.57 1.64 -2.45
CA GLY A 198 6.23 0.41 -2.85
C GLY A 198 5.51 -0.88 -2.50
N ARG A 199 4.36 -0.79 -1.81
CA ARG A 199 3.55 -1.99 -1.53
C ARG A 199 2.85 -2.45 -2.79
N ILE A 200 2.88 -3.75 -3.06
CA ILE A 200 2.02 -4.38 -4.04
C ILE A 200 1.36 -5.62 -3.46
N ALA A 201 0.13 -5.91 -3.88
CA ALA A 201 -0.58 -7.12 -3.48
C ALA A 201 -1.69 -7.43 -4.49
N PHE A 202 -1.99 -8.71 -4.69
CA PHE A 202 -3.21 -9.09 -5.38
C PHE A 202 -4.39 -8.95 -4.44
N GLY A 203 -5.40 -8.20 -4.89
CA GLY A 203 -6.67 -8.09 -4.21
C GLY A 203 -7.52 -9.34 -4.43
N PRO A 204 -8.67 -9.42 -3.75
CA PRO A 204 -9.49 -10.62 -3.77
C PRO A 204 -10.33 -10.72 -5.05
N ASP A 205 -10.15 -9.78 -5.97
CA ASP A 205 -10.64 -9.75 -7.35
C ASP A 205 -9.56 -10.14 -8.37
N ASP A 206 -8.44 -10.72 -7.91
CA ASP A 206 -7.27 -11.16 -8.69
C ASP A 206 -6.56 -10.06 -9.49
N ASN A 207 -6.80 -8.78 -9.16
CA ASN A 207 -6.07 -7.65 -9.74
C ASN A 207 -4.92 -7.21 -8.85
N LEU A 208 -3.89 -6.64 -9.47
CA LEU A 208 -2.72 -6.13 -8.78
C LEU A 208 -2.98 -4.70 -8.29
N TRP A 209 -2.76 -4.48 -7.00
CA TRP A 209 -2.84 -3.18 -6.35
C TRP A 209 -1.44 -2.67 -6.02
N LEU A 210 -1.23 -1.36 -6.19
CA LEU A 210 0.06 -0.72 -5.97
C LEU A 210 -0.12 0.54 -5.11
N CYS A 211 0.68 0.72 -4.08
CA CYS A 211 0.76 1.95 -3.30
C CYS A 211 1.97 2.77 -3.74
N THR A 212 1.77 4.01 -4.15
CA THR A 212 2.83 4.92 -4.57
C THR A 212 2.89 6.14 -3.65
N GLY A 213 4.09 6.56 -3.26
CA GLY A 213 4.27 7.79 -2.48
C GLY A 213 4.33 9.02 -3.38
N ASP A 214 4.27 10.20 -2.77
CA ASP A 214 4.29 11.50 -3.45
C ASP A 214 5.67 11.86 -4.06
N ALA A 215 6.69 11.00 -3.89
CA ALA A 215 8.07 11.26 -4.30
C ALA A 215 8.64 12.58 -3.73
N HIS A 216 8.16 13.00 -2.56
CA HIS A 216 8.48 14.27 -1.91
C HIS A 216 8.05 15.52 -2.70
N GLU A 217 7.07 15.37 -3.59
CA GLU A 217 6.42 16.43 -4.35
C GLU A 217 4.89 16.36 -4.10
N PRO A 218 4.40 16.88 -2.95
CA PRO A 218 3.02 16.71 -2.51
C PRO A 218 1.96 17.12 -3.54
N GLU A 219 2.24 18.12 -4.37
CA GLU A 219 1.36 18.57 -5.45
C GLU A 219 1.00 17.45 -6.45
N ARG A 220 1.88 16.46 -6.61
CA ARG A 220 1.63 15.32 -7.50
C ARG A 220 0.58 14.36 -6.96
N ALA A 221 0.34 14.35 -5.64
CA ALA A 221 -0.63 13.44 -5.03
C ALA A 221 -2.05 13.68 -5.57
N ARG A 222 -2.40 14.93 -5.93
CA ARG A 222 -3.67 15.30 -6.56
C ARG A 222 -3.60 15.54 -8.08
N ASP A 223 -2.41 15.50 -8.66
CA ASP A 223 -2.26 15.49 -10.11
C ASP A 223 -2.65 14.11 -10.66
N LEU A 224 -3.76 14.05 -11.39
CA LEU A 224 -4.31 12.82 -11.94
C LEU A 224 -3.57 12.36 -13.21
N ASP A 225 -2.71 13.19 -13.79
CA ASP A 225 -1.78 12.80 -14.85
C ASP A 225 -0.47 12.17 -14.28
N SER A 226 -0.30 12.16 -12.95
CA SER A 226 0.84 11.59 -12.25
C SER A 226 0.48 10.31 -11.49
N LEU A 227 1.41 9.34 -11.49
CA LEU A 227 1.28 8.12 -10.67
C LEU A 227 1.82 8.29 -9.24
N ALA A 228 2.32 9.47 -8.84
CA ALA A 228 2.79 9.70 -7.47
C ALA A 228 1.64 10.00 -6.52
N GLY A 229 1.73 9.50 -5.29
CA GLY A 229 0.74 9.72 -4.23
C GLY A 229 -0.61 9.08 -4.53
N LYS A 230 -0.61 7.87 -5.09
CA LYS A 230 -1.78 7.12 -5.55
C LYS A 230 -1.87 5.75 -4.90
N VAL A 231 -3.07 5.19 -4.93
CA VAL A 231 -3.26 3.74 -4.97
C VAL A 231 -3.74 3.38 -6.36
N LEU A 232 -2.99 2.51 -7.04
CA LEU A 232 -3.30 2.04 -8.39
C LEU A 232 -3.91 0.64 -8.33
N ARG A 233 -4.75 0.32 -9.32
CA ARG A 233 -5.32 -1.02 -9.51
C ARG A 233 -5.25 -1.39 -10.99
N VAL A 234 -4.60 -2.51 -11.30
CA VAL A 234 -4.34 -2.96 -12.67
C VAL A 234 -4.56 -4.47 -12.82
N ALA A 235 -4.83 -4.92 -14.04
CA ALA A 235 -4.80 -6.34 -14.38
C ALA A 235 -3.38 -6.94 -14.15
N PRO A 236 -3.22 -8.26 -14.04
CA PRO A 236 -1.90 -8.89 -13.89
C PRO A 236 -0.89 -8.53 -15.00
N ASP A 237 -1.35 -8.08 -16.17
CA ASP A 237 -0.52 -7.60 -17.28
C ASP A 237 -0.34 -6.06 -17.30
N GLY A 238 -0.76 -5.35 -16.25
CA GLY A 238 -0.57 -3.91 -16.09
C GLY A 238 -1.62 -3.04 -16.75
N ARG A 239 -2.57 -3.63 -17.50
CA ARG A 239 -3.64 -2.86 -18.14
C ARG A 239 -4.58 -2.23 -17.10
N PRO A 240 -5.09 -1.00 -17.36
CA PRO A 240 -6.15 -0.43 -16.54
C PRO A 240 -7.42 -1.28 -16.64
N LEU A 241 -8.23 -1.24 -15.59
CA LEU A 241 -9.49 -1.97 -15.51
C LEU A 241 -10.65 -1.06 -15.90
N GLU A 242 -11.64 -1.60 -16.62
CA GLU A 242 -12.88 -0.86 -16.92
C GLU A 242 -13.68 -0.51 -15.65
N SER A 243 -13.45 -1.25 -14.57
CA SER A 243 -14.05 -1.03 -13.25
C SER A 243 -13.30 0.00 -12.39
N ASN A 244 -12.21 0.59 -12.88
CA ASN A 244 -11.57 1.72 -12.20
C ASN A 244 -12.42 2.99 -12.36
N PRO A 245 -12.33 3.94 -11.41
CA PRO A 245 -13.02 5.23 -11.53
C PRO A 245 -12.53 6.02 -12.76
N ASP A 246 -13.45 6.69 -13.44
CA ASP A 246 -13.12 7.64 -14.50
C ASP A 246 -12.85 9.02 -13.90
N LEU A 247 -11.57 9.36 -13.79
CA LEU A 247 -11.09 10.57 -13.11
C LEU A 247 -10.63 11.66 -14.09
N ASP A 248 -10.79 11.49 -15.40
CA ASP A 248 -10.19 12.39 -16.42
C ASP A 248 -8.66 12.53 -16.26
N GLY A 249 -7.99 11.41 -15.96
CA GLY A 249 -6.54 11.28 -15.77
C GLY A 249 -6.03 9.87 -16.10
N ASP A 250 -4.99 9.39 -15.42
CA ASP A 250 -4.48 8.04 -15.63
C ASP A 250 -5.52 6.97 -15.20
N PRO A 251 -5.96 6.08 -16.12
CA PRO A 251 -7.04 5.13 -15.85
C PRO A 251 -6.66 3.99 -14.90
N ARG A 252 -5.39 3.92 -14.46
CA ARG A 252 -4.92 2.95 -13.47
C ARG A 252 -5.15 3.44 -12.04
N ILE A 253 -5.44 4.73 -11.84
CA ILE A 253 -5.67 5.32 -10.52
C ILE A 253 -6.96 4.76 -9.93
N PHE A 254 -6.87 4.25 -8.71
CA PHE A 254 -8.02 3.86 -7.90
C PHE A 254 -8.38 4.94 -6.88
N THR A 255 -7.39 5.47 -6.15
CA THR A 255 -7.53 6.62 -5.25
C THR A 255 -6.30 7.52 -5.32
N PHE A 256 -6.44 8.76 -4.87
CA PHE A 256 -5.38 9.77 -4.92
C PHE A 256 -5.34 10.62 -3.64
N GLY A 257 -4.41 11.57 -3.55
CA GLY A 257 -4.24 12.37 -2.34
C GLY A 257 -3.50 11.61 -1.23
N HIS A 258 -2.54 10.75 -1.59
CA HIS A 258 -1.71 10.00 -0.65
C HIS A 258 -0.29 10.57 -0.54
N ARG A 259 0.28 10.51 0.67
CA ARG A 259 1.65 10.91 1.00
C ARG A 259 2.65 9.78 0.77
N ASN A 260 2.50 8.68 1.50
CA ASN A 260 3.42 7.53 1.41
C ASN A 260 2.77 6.24 1.96
N PRO A 261 1.78 5.67 1.26
CA PRO A 261 1.15 4.41 1.65
C PRO A 261 2.13 3.24 1.45
N GLN A 262 2.29 2.42 2.49
CA GLN A 262 3.25 1.30 2.49
C GLN A 262 2.63 -0.05 2.95
N GLY A 263 1.30 -0.10 3.01
CA GLY A 263 0.51 -1.28 3.29
C GLY A 263 -0.84 -1.20 2.61
N ILE A 264 -1.32 -2.35 2.14
CA ILE A 264 -2.68 -2.54 1.66
C ILE A 264 -3.13 -3.95 2.06
N GLY A 265 -4.38 -4.05 2.50
CA GLY A 265 -5.06 -5.30 2.80
C GLY A 265 -6.56 -5.12 2.61
N TRP A 266 -7.33 -6.18 2.83
CA TRP A 266 -8.77 -6.15 2.61
C TRP A 266 -9.50 -6.62 3.87
N LEU A 267 -10.63 -5.97 4.17
CA LEU A 267 -11.62 -6.54 5.07
C LEU A 267 -12.20 -7.82 4.44
N PRO A 268 -12.83 -8.71 5.23
CA PRO A 268 -13.40 -9.95 4.71
C PRO A 268 -14.48 -9.74 3.65
N ASP A 269 -15.15 -8.60 3.60
CA ASP A 269 -16.10 -8.24 2.55
C ASP A 269 -15.43 -7.74 1.25
N GLY A 270 -14.09 -7.67 1.22
CA GLY A 270 -13.32 -7.20 0.07
C GLY A 270 -13.04 -5.70 0.06
N VAL A 271 -13.41 -4.95 1.12
CA VAL A 271 -13.12 -3.51 1.19
C VAL A 271 -11.62 -3.26 1.41
N PRO A 272 -10.94 -2.52 0.51
CA PRO A 272 -9.52 -2.21 0.64
C PRO A 272 -9.24 -1.23 1.78
N VAL A 273 -8.15 -1.48 2.52
CA VAL A 273 -7.64 -0.63 3.60
C VAL A 273 -6.14 -0.45 3.43
N VAL A 274 -5.67 0.79 3.50
CA VAL A 274 -4.23 1.11 3.45
C VAL A 274 -3.73 1.65 4.78
N SER A 275 -2.43 1.48 5.01
CA SER A 275 -1.72 2.20 6.06
C SER A 275 -0.71 3.15 5.47
N GLU A 276 -0.63 4.33 6.06
CA GLU A 276 0.11 5.44 5.49
C GLU A 276 0.92 6.22 6.53
N HIS A 277 2.12 6.62 6.13
CA HIS A 277 2.98 7.50 6.93
C HIS A 277 2.49 8.95 6.86
N GLY A 278 2.17 9.52 8.01
CA GLY A 278 1.83 10.94 8.13
C GLY A 278 3.07 11.85 8.26
N PRO A 279 2.87 13.18 8.29
CA PRO A 279 3.94 14.12 8.56
C PRO A 279 4.29 14.14 10.06
N ASN A 280 5.47 13.59 10.41
CA ASN A 280 5.99 13.41 11.78
C ASN A 280 5.18 12.45 12.67
N THR A 281 3.88 12.70 12.80
CA THR A 281 2.85 11.88 13.45
C THR A 281 1.69 11.75 12.45
N ARG A 282 0.43 11.56 12.91
CA ARG A 282 -0.76 11.51 12.05
C ARG A 282 -0.62 10.42 11.00
N ASP A 283 -0.02 9.29 11.42
CA ASP A 283 -0.05 8.09 10.59
C ASP A 283 -1.48 7.60 10.50
N GLU A 284 -1.86 7.02 9.37
CA GLU A 284 -3.25 6.75 9.07
C GLU A 284 -3.51 5.30 8.70
N LEU A 285 -4.70 4.82 9.07
CA LEU A 285 -5.37 3.75 8.32
C LEU A 285 -6.57 4.35 7.60
N GLN A 286 -6.70 4.06 6.31
CA GLN A 286 -7.71 4.64 5.44
C GLN A 286 -8.48 3.51 4.76
N VAL A 287 -9.81 3.55 4.82
CA VAL A 287 -10.69 2.67 4.05
C VAL A 287 -10.86 3.28 2.67
N LEU A 288 -10.49 2.54 1.63
CA LEU A 288 -10.44 3.06 0.27
C LEU A 288 -11.80 2.98 -0.43
N ARG A 289 -12.21 4.10 -1.04
CA ARG A 289 -13.42 4.24 -1.86
C ARG A 289 -13.00 4.64 -3.29
N PRO A 290 -13.60 4.06 -4.34
CA PRO A 290 -13.17 4.33 -5.72
C PRO A 290 -13.24 5.82 -6.07
N GLY A 291 -12.13 6.38 -6.53
CA GLY A 291 -12.07 7.73 -7.08
C GLY A 291 -12.00 8.85 -6.05
N GLU A 292 -11.90 8.51 -4.76
CA GLU A 292 -11.86 9.50 -3.69
C GLU A 292 -10.47 10.11 -3.46
N ASP A 293 -10.46 11.35 -2.98
CA ASP A 293 -9.28 12.11 -2.54
C ASP A 293 -9.05 11.89 -1.03
N TYR A 294 -7.82 11.51 -0.66
CA TYR A 294 -7.42 11.26 0.72
C TYR A 294 -6.67 12.40 1.40
N GLY A 295 -6.73 13.60 0.82
CA GLY A 295 -6.47 14.84 1.55
C GLY A 295 -5.04 15.35 1.52
N TRP A 296 -4.04 14.56 1.08
CA TRP A 296 -2.66 15.02 1.07
C TRP A 296 -2.43 16.10 -0.02
N ASP A 297 -1.90 17.28 0.32
CA ASP A 297 -1.33 17.73 1.60
C ASP A 297 -2.14 18.80 2.35
N ASP A 298 -3.40 19.04 1.96
CA ASP A 298 -4.25 20.07 2.58
C ASP A 298 -4.86 19.65 3.94
N ALA A 299 -5.06 18.35 4.18
CA ALA A 299 -5.68 17.86 5.41
C ALA A 299 -5.01 16.58 5.94
N ARG A 300 -4.44 16.65 7.14
CA ARG A 300 -3.89 15.50 7.87
C ARG A 300 -4.21 15.49 9.37
N GLY A 301 -5.02 16.43 9.85
CA GLY A 301 -5.28 16.62 11.28
C GLY A 301 -6.76 16.68 11.66
N GLY A 302 -7.02 16.55 12.95
CA GLY A 302 -8.33 16.77 13.53
C GLY A 302 -8.71 18.27 13.59
N PRO A 303 -9.83 18.62 14.25
CA PRO A 303 -10.32 19.99 14.34
C PRO A 303 -9.27 20.97 14.84
N ALA A 304 -9.13 22.10 14.15
CA ALA A 304 -8.18 23.17 14.46
C ALA A 304 -6.70 22.79 14.41
N ASP A 305 -6.33 21.78 13.61
CA ASP A 305 -4.94 21.52 13.26
C ASP A 305 -4.43 22.58 12.26
N GLU A 306 -3.72 23.58 12.79
CA GLU A 306 -3.14 24.66 11.98
C GLU A 306 -1.83 24.24 11.27
N GLU A 307 -1.23 23.12 11.66
CA GLU A 307 0.08 22.69 11.17
C GLU A 307 -0.03 21.95 9.84
N TRP A 308 -1.00 21.03 9.75
CA TRP A 308 -1.19 20.15 8.58
C TRP A 308 -2.63 20.15 8.06
N GLY A 309 -3.41 21.15 8.44
CA GLY A 309 -4.80 21.32 8.03
C GLY A 309 -5.76 20.30 8.64
N SER A 310 -7.04 20.64 8.63
CA SER A 310 -8.08 19.87 9.30
C SER A 310 -9.03 19.22 8.32
N TYR A 311 -9.31 17.92 8.48
CA TYR A 311 -10.35 17.25 7.69
C TYR A 311 -11.72 17.92 7.82
N THR A 312 -12.02 18.57 8.95
CA THR A 312 -13.31 19.28 9.11
C THR A 312 -13.44 20.52 8.24
N ASP A 313 -12.33 21.06 7.75
CA ASP A 313 -12.31 22.22 6.85
C ASP A 313 -12.33 21.80 5.36
N HIS A 314 -12.19 20.50 5.08
CA HIS A 314 -12.09 19.88 3.75
C HIS A 314 -13.13 18.75 3.58
N PRO A 315 -14.44 19.05 3.51
CA PRO A 315 -15.49 18.02 3.40
C PRO A 315 -15.46 17.22 2.08
N GLU A 316 -14.67 17.66 1.10
CA GLU A 316 -14.45 16.99 -0.20
C GLU A 316 -13.44 15.84 -0.15
N VAL A 317 -12.67 15.70 0.93
CA VAL A 317 -11.68 14.63 1.08
C VAL A 317 -12.14 13.60 2.11
N VAL A 318 -11.69 12.37 1.98
CA VAL A 318 -12.04 11.27 2.87
C VAL A 318 -11.11 11.27 4.11
N PRO A 319 -11.64 11.43 5.33
CA PRO A 319 -10.85 11.28 6.55
C PRO A 319 -10.46 9.83 6.79
N PRO A 320 -9.42 9.57 7.61
CA PRO A 320 -9.00 8.21 7.95
C PRO A 320 -9.91 7.58 9.01
N VAL A 321 -9.88 6.24 9.12
CA VAL A 321 -10.51 5.51 10.25
C VAL A 321 -9.62 5.50 11.50
N VAL A 322 -8.31 5.69 11.32
CA VAL A 322 -7.31 5.82 12.39
C VAL A 322 -6.39 6.96 12.02
N SER A 323 -6.19 7.93 12.92
CA SER A 323 -5.16 8.96 12.80
C SER A 323 -4.36 9.04 14.10
N THR A 324 -3.06 8.81 14.04
CA THR A 324 -2.24 8.57 15.24
C THR A 324 -1.67 9.86 15.85
N GLU A 325 -1.73 9.98 17.18
CA GLU A 325 -1.05 11.07 17.89
C GLU A 325 0.45 10.79 18.10
N MET A 326 0.82 9.50 18.17
CA MET A 326 2.20 9.01 18.25
C MET A 326 2.62 8.42 16.92
N THR A 327 3.86 8.65 16.51
CA THR A 327 4.45 8.04 15.31
C THR A 327 4.51 6.51 15.45
N TRP A 328 3.68 5.83 14.66
CA TRP A 328 3.77 4.40 14.43
C TRP A 328 4.79 4.11 13.32
N ALA A 329 4.76 4.95 12.28
CA ALA A 329 5.34 4.72 10.96
C ALA A 329 4.88 3.35 10.40
N PRO A 330 3.57 3.23 10.06
CA PRO A 330 2.94 1.97 9.74
C PRO A 330 3.24 1.50 8.31
N THR A 331 3.34 0.20 8.13
CA THR A 331 3.81 -0.36 6.86
C THR A 331 2.99 -1.54 6.37
N GLY A 332 3.49 -2.79 6.39
CA GLY A 332 2.66 -3.93 6.00
C GLY A 332 1.48 -4.10 6.96
N LEU A 333 0.30 -4.40 6.41
CA LEU A 333 -0.89 -4.74 7.19
C LEU A 333 -1.60 -5.95 6.59
N THR A 334 -2.24 -6.74 7.44
CA THR A 334 -3.03 -7.91 6.99
C THR A 334 -4.26 -8.07 7.86
N PHE A 335 -5.41 -8.41 7.27
CA PHE A 335 -6.58 -8.80 8.05
C PHE A 335 -6.46 -10.26 8.44
N TYR A 336 -6.36 -10.53 9.74
CA TYR A 336 -6.04 -11.86 10.24
C TYR A 336 -7.29 -12.69 10.53
N THR A 337 -7.39 -13.85 9.88
CA THR A 337 -8.48 -14.84 10.00
C THR A 337 -7.98 -16.20 10.45
N GLY A 338 -6.69 -16.32 10.74
CA GLY A 338 -6.07 -17.56 11.19
C GLY A 338 -6.27 -17.86 12.67
N ASP A 339 -5.80 -19.03 13.09
CA ASP A 339 -5.95 -19.58 14.45
C ASP A 339 -4.62 -19.76 15.20
N GLY A 340 -3.51 -19.33 14.60
CA GLY A 340 -2.18 -19.29 15.22
C GLY A 340 -2.08 -18.31 16.40
N VAL A 341 -2.84 -17.21 16.36
CA VAL A 341 -3.04 -16.28 17.48
C VAL A 341 -4.54 -15.99 17.61
N PRO A 342 -5.34 -16.86 18.24
CA PRO A 342 -6.81 -16.77 18.21
C PRO A 342 -7.37 -15.42 18.68
N ASP A 343 -6.74 -14.80 19.68
CA ASP A 343 -7.15 -13.51 20.21
C ASP A 343 -6.93 -12.35 19.24
N TRP A 344 -6.30 -12.57 18.08
CA TRP A 344 -6.10 -11.58 17.03
C TRP A 344 -7.01 -11.80 15.82
N HIS A 345 -7.80 -12.89 15.80
CA HIS A 345 -8.76 -13.19 14.73
C HIS A 345 -9.76 -12.04 14.50
N ASN A 346 -10.15 -11.81 13.24
CA ASN A 346 -11.00 -10.71 12.76
C ASN A 346 -10.48 -9.32 13.10
N ARG A 347 -9.17 -9.10 12.93
CA ARG A 347 -8.51 -7.81 13.16
C ARG A 347 -7.41 -7.58 12.15
N PHE A 348 -7.13 -6.31 11.86
CA PHE A 348 -5.91 -5.94 11.17
C PHE A 348 -4.71 -6.06 12.10
N ILE A 349 -3.61 -6.61 11.58
CA ILE A 349 -2.29 -6.56 12.21
C ILE A 349 -1.44 -5.61 11.39
N VAL A 350 -0.94 -4.56 12.01
CA VAL A 350 -0.20 -3.48 11.35
C VAL A 350 1.23 -3.46 11.87
N ALA A 351 2.20 -3.54 10.96
CA ALA A 351 3.62 -3.41 11.28
C ALA A 351 4.00 -1.95 11.53
N GLY A 352 4.84 -1.71 12.55
CA GLY A 352 5.31 -0.38 12.93
C GLY A 352 6.84 -0.27 12.92
N LEU A 353 7.35 0.67 12.13
CA LEU A 353 8.79 0.93 12.02
C LEU A 353 9.33 1.71 13.23
N ILE A 354 9.01 3.00 13.34
CA ILE A 354 9.52 3.89 14.41
C ILE A 354 9.02 3.44 15.78
N SER A 355 7.80 2.94 15.84
CA SER A 355 7.23 2.43 17.09
C SER A 355 7.85 1.11 17.56
N GLN A 356 8.58 0.39 16.72
CA GLN A 356 9.16 -0.92 17.04
C GLN A 356 8.11 -1.87 17.66
N SER A 357 6.96 -2.01 17.00
CA SER A 357 5.80 -2.71 17.54
C SER A 357 4.90 -3.23 16.42
N LEU A 358 4.02 -4.16 16.77
CA LEU A 358 2.81 -4.42 15.99
C LEU A 358 1.62 -3.71 16.64
N PHE A 359 0.61 -3.42 15.85
CA PHE A 359 -0.68 -2.93 16.31
C PHE A 359 -1.78 -3.89 15.87
N VAL A 360 -2.58 -4.33 16.83
CA VAL A 360 -3.78 -5.12 16.56
C VAL A 360 -4.95 -4.15 16.51
N VAL A 361 -5.50 -3.94 15.32
CA VAL A 361 -6.54 -2.95 15.04
C VAL A 361 -7.86 -3.65 14.75
N THR A 362 -8.87 -3.34 15.56
CA THR A 362 -10.24 -3.81 15.35
C THR A 362 -11.04 -2.70 14.71
N LEU A 363 -11.53 -2.91 13.49
CA LEU A 363 -12.52 -2.05 12.84
C LEU A 363 -13.91 -2.64 13.07
N ALA A 364 -14.90 -1.77 13.31
CA ALA A 364 -16.29 -2.18 13.47
C ALA A 364 -17.22 -1.07 13.00
N SER A 365 -18.39 -1.43 12.45
CA SER A 365 -19.42 -0.46 12.13
C SER A 365 -19.85 0.34 13.38
N PRO A 366 -20.30 1.60 13.23
CA PRO A 366 -20.75 2.41 14.35
C PRO A 366 -21.80 1.71 15.22
N GLY A 367 -21.60 1.77 16.54
CA GLY A 367 -22.50 1.17 17.53
C GLY A 367 -22.23 -0.30 17.86
N VAL A 368 -21.31 -0.96 17.16
CA VAL A 368 -20.80 -2.28 17.54
C VAL A 368 -19.87 -2.16 18.76
N GLU A 369 -19.94 -3.13 19.68
CA GLU A 369 -19.08 -3.16 20.86
C GLU A 369 -17.62 -3.44 20.46
N LEU A 370 -16.74 -2.50 20.76
CA LEU A 370 -15.31 -2.59 20.50
C LEU A 370 -14.54 -3.15 21.71
N PRO A 371 -13.34 -3.72 21.49
CA PRO A 371 -12.46 -4.14 22.56
C PRO A 371 -12.17 -3.05 23.61
N PRO A 372 -11.94 -3.43 24.88
CA PRO A 372 -11.64 -2.47 25.92
C PRO A 372 -10.27 -1.78 25.69
N THR A 373 -10.21 -0.48 25.95
CA THR A 373 -9.00 0.35 25.78
C THR A 373 -8.41 0.86 27.11
N ALA A 374 -8.90 0.37 28.25
CA ALA A 374 -8.40 0.77 29.57
C ALA A 374 -6.98 0.23 29.86
N ALA A 375 -6.47 -0.70 29.05
CA ALA A 375 -5.12 -1.23 29.16
C ALA A 375 -4.08 -0.28 28.57
N ASN A 376 -2.86 -0.31 29.12
CA ASN A 376 -1.76 0.52 28.62
C ASN A 376 -1.45 0.18 27.16
N GLY A 377 -1.41 1.18 26.28
CA GLY A 377 -1.08 1.02 24.86
C GLY A 377 -2.27 0.71 23.95
N ALA A 378 -3.50 0.79 24.46
CA ALA A 378 -4.72 0.72 23.66
C ALA A 378 -5.30 2.13 23.42
N GLN A 379 -5.79 2.39 22.21
CA GLN A 379 -6.44 3.64 21.83
C GLN A 379 -7.75 3.36 21.09
N ARG A 380 -8.73 4.25 21.28
CA ARG A 380 -10.02 4.24 20.57
C ARG A 380 -10.04 5.39 19.56
N TYR A 381 -10.65 5.14 18.40
CA TYR A 381 -10.82 6.07 17.30
C TYR A 381 -12.30 6.11 16.94
N ASP A 382 -12.99 7.12 17.47
CA ASP A 382 -14.42 7.37 17.29
C ASP A 382 -14.75 8.88 17.35
N ALA A 383 -13.76 9.71 17.05
CA ALA A 383 -13.95 11.15 16.97
C ALA A 383 -14.82 11.50 15.74
N GLU A 384 -15.69 12.50 15.87
CA GLU A 384 -16.68 12.88 14.84
C GLU A 384 -16.07 13.34 13.50
N TRP A 385 -14.77 13.62 13.46
CA TRP A 385 -14.07 14.05 12.24
C TRP A 385 -13.37 12.91 11.49
N LEU A 386 -13.30 11.72 12.08
CA LEU A 386 -12.80 10.52 11.41
C LEU A 386 -13.88 9.97 10.46
N ASP A 387 -13.49 9.02 9.60
CA ASP A 387 -14.43 8.30 8.73
C ASP A 387 -15.56 7.68 9.55
N ASP A 388 -16.80 8.02 9.21
CA ASP A 388 -17.98 7.61 9.96
C ASP A 388 -18.50 6.21 9.59
N ALA A 389 -17.93 5.58 8.55
CA ALA A 389 -18.27 4.21 8.17
C ALA A 389 -17.75 3.18 9.19
N TYR A 390 -16.71 3.52 9.96
CA TYR A 390 -16.11 2.63 10.95
C TYR A 390 -15.72 3.36 12.22
N THR A 391 -15.71 2.60 13.31
CA THR A 391 -15.02 2.96 14.55
C THR A 391 -13.90 1.95 14.77
N ALA A 392 -12.83 2.37 15.45
CA ALA A 392 -11.68 1.50 15.64
C ALA A 392 -11.14 1.49 17.07
N THR A 393 -10.45 0.40 17.39
CA THR A 393 -9.48 0.37 18.49
C THR A 393 -8.16 -0.19 18.00
N ALA A 394 -7.05 0.34 18.50
CA ALA A 394 -5.73 -0.22 18.26
C ALA A 394 -5.06 -0.59 19.57
N HIS A 395 -4.44 -1.77 19.62
CA HIS A 395 -3.71 -2.28 20.77
C HIS A 395 -2.27 -2.56 20.37
N ARG A 396 -1.33 -1.86 21.01
CA ARG A 396 0.10 -2.04 20.77
C ARG A 396 0.62 -3.31 21.42
N VAL A 397 1.31 -4.15 20.66
CA VAL A 397 1.87 -5.45 21.08
C VAL A 397 3.32 -5.62 20.60
N LEU A 398 4.04 -6.58 21.18
CA LEU A 398 5.43 -6.91 20.84
C LEU A 398 6.39 -5.69 20.87
N ARG A 399 6.15 -4.79 21.80
CA ARG A 399 6.89 -3.52 21.90
C ARG A 399 8.35 -3.78 22.24
N ASP A 400 9.25 -3.27 21.40
CA ASP A 400 10.71 -3.35 21.56
C ASP A 400 11.24 -4.81 21.60
N GLU A 401 10.41 -5.78 21.19
CA GLU A 401 10.77 -7.21 21.17
C GLU A 401 11.53 -7.59 19.90
N LEU A 402 10.97 -7.23 18.74
CA LEU A 402 11.53 -7.47 17.40
C LEU A 402 12.28 -6.27 16.82
N GLY A 403 12.06 -5.07 17.38
CA GLY A 403 12.57 -3.82 16.81
C GLY A 403 11.61 -3.30 15.74
N ARG A 404 12.15 -2.67 14.70
CA ARG A 404 11.39 -2.14 13.57
C ARG A 404 10.77 -3.30 12.80
N VAL A 405 9.44 -3.34 12.68
CA VAL A 405 8.74 -4.37 11.89
C VAL A 405 8.27 -3.75 10.59
N ARG A 406 8.55 -4.41 9.46
CA ARG A 406 8.36 -3.87 8.11
C ARG A 406 7.17 -4.50 7.40
N CYS A 407 6.99 -5.81 7.50
CA CYS A 407 5.82 -6.50 6.94
C CYS A 407 5.28 -7.51 7.94
N VAL A 408 3.97 -7.70 7.91
CA VAL A 408 3.25 -8.78 8.59
C VAL A 408 2.21 -9.32 7.62
N THR A 409 2.16 -10.64 7.44
CA THR A 409 1.21 -11.31 6.54
C THR A 409 0.73 -12.64 7.11
N GLN A 410 -0.47 -13.05 6.71
CA GLN A 410 -0.98 -14.39 6.98
C GLN A 410 -0.52 -15.35 5.86
N GLY A 411 0.08 -16.48 6.24
CA GLY A 411 0.38 -17.56 5.31
C GLY A 411 -0.83 -18.45 5.02
N PRO A 412 -0.78 -19.29 3.96
CA PRO A 412 -1.85 -20.24 3.64
C PRO A 412 -2.06 -21.33 4.70
N ASP A 413 -1.13 -21.46 5.65
CA ASP A 413 -1.27 -22.32 6.82
C ASP A 413 -2.05 -21.66 7.98
N GLY A 414 -2.57 -20.45 7.78
CA GLY A 414 -3.33 -19.69 8.78
C GLY A 414 -2.47 -19.04 9.87
N ARG A 415 -1.14 -19.03 9.72
CA ARG A 415 -0.23 -18.42 10.69
C ARG A 415 0.24 -17.05 10.26
N LEU A 416 0.66 -16.24 11.22
CA LEU A 416 1.23 -14.92 10.97
C LEU A 416 2.75 -15.00 10.83
N TYR A 417 3.25 -14.26 9.86
CA TYR A 417 4.68 -14.11 9.57
C TYR A 417 5.02 -12.64 9.56
N ALA A 418 6.19 -12.28 10.08
CA ALA A 418 6.65 -10.91 10.09
C ALA A 418 8.15 -10.83 9.76
N ILE A 419 8.56 -9.71 9.19
CA ILE A 419 9.97 -9.39 8.90
C ILE A 419 10.38 -8.08 9.58
N THR A 420 11.62 -8.02 10.06
CA THR A 420 12.18 -6.83 10.70
C THR A 420 12.94 -5.95 9.70
N SER A 421 13.20 -4.70 10.07
CA SER A 421 13.96 -3.73 9.27
C SER A 421 14.88 -2.88 10.16
N ASN A 422 15.62 -3.55 11.03
CA ASN A 422 16.56 -2.98 11.98
C ASN A 422 17.87 -2.54 11.30
N ARG A 423 18.20 -3.08 10.12
CA ARG A 423 19.44 -2.76 9.38
C ARG A 423 19.31 -1.57 8.42
N ASP A 424 18.18 -0.86 8.43
CA ASP A 424 17.93 0.31 7.57
C ASP A 424 18.60 1.62 8.04
N GLY A 425 19.37 1.56 9.13
CA GLY A 425 20.07 2.70 9.73
C GLY A 425 19.23 3.58 10.66
N ARG A 426 17.95 3.25 10.89
CA ARG A 426 16.99 4.04 11.68
C ARG A 426 16.50 3.32 12.94
N ALA A 427 17.08 2.17 13.27
CA ALA A 427 16.75 1.44 14.50
C ALA A 427 17.25 2.16 15.76
N SER A 428 16.56 1.91 16.88
CA SER A 428 16.95 2.42 18.19
C SER A 428 17.55 1.31 19.06
N ASP A 429 18.28 1.66 20.12
CA ASP A 429 18.85 0.65 21.02
C ASP A 429 17.78 -0.33 21.52
N PRO A 430 18.04 -1.65 21.52
CA PRO A 430 19.32 -2.33 21.26
C PRO A 430 19.48 -2.89 19.82
N PHE A 431 18.86 -2.27 18.82
CA PHE A 431 18.85 -2.75 17.43
C PHE A 431 19.79 -1.93 16.52
N PRO A 432 20.37 -2.53 15.45
CA PRO A 432 20.24 -3.95 15.08
C PRO A 432 21.04 -4.89 15.99
N ARG A 433 20.47 -6.06 16.27
CA ARG A 433 21.08 -7.17 17.01
C ARG A 433 21.94 -8.03 16.06
N GLU A 434 22.77 -8.92 16.63
CA GLU A 434 23.70 -9.79 15.88
C GLU A 434 23.06 -10.68 14.80
N ARG A 435 21.74 -10.87 14.82
CA ARG A 435 21.00 -11.77 13.92
C ARG A 435 19.97 -11.04 13.06
N ASP A 436 19.90 -9.72 13.17
CA ASP A 436 18.98 -8.93 12.36
C ASP A 436 19.44 -8.90 10.90
N ASP A 437 18.53 -8.71 9.93
CA ASP A 437 17.08 -8.77 10.09
C ASP A 437 16.57 -10.22 10.04
N VAL A 438 15.36 -10.44 10.54
CA VAL A 438 14.79 -11.78 10.70
C VAL A 438 13.44 -11.92 10.00
N LEU A 439 13.16 -13.13 9.52
CA LEU A 439 11.79 -13.61 9.26
C LEU A 439 11.36 -14.42 10.47
N VAL A 440 10.21 -14.05 11.06
CA VAL A 440 9.63 -14.75 12.21
C VAL A 440 8.22 -15.25 11.92
N ARG A 441 7.83 -16.30 12.62
CA ARG A 441 6.45 -16.77 12.71
C ARG A 441 5.89 -16.44 14.09
N LEU A 442 4.68 -15.87 14.14
CA LEU A 442 4.02 -15.48 15.39
C LEU A 442 3.02 -16.57 15.81
N THR A 443 3.08 -16.97 17.07
CA THR A 443 2.18 -17.98 17.66
C THR A 443 1.79 -17.60 19.08
N ALA A 444 0.54 -17.84 19.46
CA ALA A 444 0.15 -17.79 20.86
C ALA A 444 0.62 -19.04 21.60
N GLU A 445 1.19 -18.90 22.79
CA GLU A 445 1.33 -20.04 23.70
C GLU A 445 -0.06 -20.58 24.04
N ARG A 446 -0.30 -21.87 23.78
CA ARG A 446 -1.48 -22.54 24.33
C ARG A 446 -1.16 -22.89 25.78
N ASP A 447 -2.00 -22.43 26.72
CA ASP A 447 -1.99 -22.89 28.11
C ASP A 447 -1.84 -24.42 28.12
N GLN A 448 -0.69 -24.91 28.62
CA GLN A 448 -0.37 -26.35 28.71
C GLN A 448 -1.26 -27.09 29.72
#